data_AF-A0AAV1R5N8-F1
#
_entry.id   AF-A0AAV1R5N8-F1
#
_cell.length_a   1.000
_cell.length_b   1.000
_cell.length_c   1.000
_cell.angle_alpha   90.00
_cell.angle_beta   90.00
_cell.angle_gamma   90.00
#
_symmetry.space_group_name_H-M   'P 1'
#
loop_
_entity.id
_entity.type
_entity.pdbx_description
1 polymer ?
#
loop_
_entity_poly.entity_id
_entity_poly.type
_entity_poly.pdbx_seq_one_letter_code
_entity_poly.pdbx_strand_id
1 'polypeptide(L)'
;MELARPGDQILGAPDMAFPRLNNISFWLLPPSLLLLLSSALVEVGSGTGWTVYPPLSGITSHSGGAVDLAIFSLHLSGVSSILEVYILILPGFGIISHIVSTFSGKPVFGYLGMVYAMISIGVLGFLVWAHHMFTVGLDVDTRAYFTAATMIIAVPTGIKIFRGLTGIVLANSGLDIALHDTYYVVAHFHYVLSMGAVFALFAGFYYWVGLSGMPRRIPDYPDAYAGWNALSSFGSYISVVGICCFFVVVTITLSSGNKKKCAPSPWAH
;
A
#
# COMPACT_ATOMS: atom_id res chain seq x y z
N MET A 1 3.23 15.19 28.16
CA MET A 1 3.61 14.52 26.90
C MET A 1 5.12 14.38 26.95
N GLU A 2 5.60 13.23 27.40
CA GLU A 2 7.04 12.95 27.50
C GLU A 2 7.52 12.71 26.06
N LEU A 3 8.34 13.61 25.52
CA LEU A 3 8.94 13.46 24.20
C LEU A 3 9.74 12.15 24.20
N ALA A 4 9.62 11.35 23.14
CA ALA A 4 10.40 10.12 22.99
C ALA A 4 11.88 10.42 23.26
N ARG A 5 12.53 9.61 24.09
CA ARG A 5 13.94 9.85 24.41
C ARG A 5 14.76 9.60 23.13
N PRO A 6 15.87 10.30 22.93
CA PRO A 6 16.74 10.12 21.75
C PRO A 6 17.20 8.67 21.49
N GLY A 7 17.04 7.74 22.44
CA GLY A 7 17.34 6.32 22.26
C GLY A 7 16.18 5.46 21.73
N ASP A 8 14.95 6.00 21.66
CA ASP A 8 13.74 5.25 21.29
C ASP A 8 13.42 5.34 19.78
N GLN A 9 14.14 6.17 19.02
CA GLN A 9 13.91 6.43 17.60
C GLN A 9 15.09 5.96 16.74
N ILE A 10 14.81 5.48 15.52
CA ILE A 10 15.79 4.82 14.63
C ILE A 10 17.03 5.68 14.34
N LEU A 11 16.85 6.99 14.15
CA LEU A 11 17.94 7.91 13.81
C LEU A 11 18.49 8.67 15.03
N GLY A 12 17.91 8.46 16.21
CA GLY A 12 18.25 9.17 17.45
C GLY A 12 18.09 10.69 17.40
N ALA A 13 17.38 11.21 16.39
CA ALA A 13 17.08 12.63 16.27
C ALA A 13 15.97 13.04 17.26
N PRO A 14 16.01 14.25 17.82
CA PRO A 14 14.97 14.71 18.75
C PRO A 14 13.65 15.05 18.05
N ASP A 15 13.69 15.46 16.78
CA ASP A 15 12.53 15.82 15.95
C ASP A 15 12.92 15.85 14.45
N MET A 16 11.94 16.04 13.58
CA MET A 16 12.09 16.25 12.14
C MET A 16 12.82 17.57 11.84
N ALA A 17 13.50 17.66 10.69
CA ALA A 17 14.23 18.87 10.29
C ALA A 17 13.34 20.13 10.15
N PHE A 18 12.08 19.96 9.75
CA PHE A 18 11.11 21.04 9.59
C PHE A 18 9.79 20.73 10.33
N PRO A 19 9.76 20.81 11.68
CA PRO A 19 8.59 20.40 12.46
C PRO A 19 7.31 21.17 12.13
N ARG A 20 7.45 22.47 11.80
CA ARG A 20 6.31 23.31 11.40
C ARG A 20 5.75 22.92 10.03
N LEU A 21 6.61 22.54 9.09
CA LEU A 21 6.18 22.08 7.77
C LEU A 21 5.44 20.74 7.87
N ASN A 22 5.96 19.83 8.70
CA ASN A 22 5.31 18.56 9.04
C ASN A 22 3.96 18.75 9.75
N ASN A 23 3.86 19.76 10.61
CA ASN A 23 2.57 20.10 11.22
C ASN A 23 1.59 20.61 10.16
N ILE A 24 2.03 21.45 9.21
CA ILE A 24 1.19 21.94 8.12
C ILE A 24 0.70 20.79 7.22
N SER A 25 1.55 19.82 6.86
CA SER A 25 1.13 18.67 6.03
C SER A 25 -0.02 17.90 6.70
N PHE A 26 0.07 17.65 8.01
CA PHE A 26 -1.02 17.06 8.77
C PHE A 26 -2.29 17.92 8.76
N TRP A 27 -2.19 19.23 9.00
CA TRP A 27 -3.36 20.12 9.08
C TRP A 27 -4.06 20.38 7.75
N LEU A 28 -3.43 20.05 6.61
CA LEU A 28 -4.09 20.07 5.31
C LEU A 28 -5.02 18.86 5.09
N LEU A 29 -4.84 17.76 5.84
CA LEU A 29 -5.64 16.55 5.69
C LEU A 29 -7.09 16.70 6.19
N PRO A 30 -7.40 17.29 7.37
CA PRO A 30 -8.79 17.47 7.79
C PRO A 30 -9.61 18.35 6.84
N PRO A 31 -9.14 19.53 6.37
CA PRO A 31 -9.86 20.31 5.37
C PRO A 31 -10.04 19.54 4.05
N SER A 32 -9.03 18.80 3.58
CA SER A 32 -9.14 17.92 2.41
C SER A 32 -10.26 16.90 2.58
N LEU A 33 -10.27 16.17 3.71
CA LEU A 33 -11.32 15.20 4.02
C LEU A 33 -12.71 15.86 4.10
N LEU A 34 -12.82 17.02 4.74
CA LEU A 34 -14.09 17.74 4.84
C LEU A 34 -14.61 18.17 3.46
N LEU A 35 -13.74 18.62 2.56
CA LEU A 35 -14.11 18.92 1.18
C LEU A 35 -14.55 17.67 0.42
N LEU A 36 -13.86 16.54 0.61
CA LEU A 36 -14.26 15.27 0.00
C LEU A 36 -15.64 14.81 0.48
N LEU A 37 -15.89 14.87 1.79
CA LEU A 37 -17.19 14.51 2.36
C LEU A 37 -18.27 15.48 1.91
N SER A 38 -17.98 16.77 1.89
CA SER A 38 -18.90 17.79 1.37
C SER A 38 -19.20 17.56 -0.11
N SER A 39 -18.23 17.11 -0.91
CA SER A 39 -18.43 16.75 -2.31
C SER A 39 -19.43 15.62 -2.53
N ALA A 40 -19.64 14.74 -1.54
CA ALA A 40 -20.64 13.68 -1.59
C ALA A 40 -22.03 14.14 -1.11
N LEU A 41 -22.08 15.23 -0.34
CA LEU A 41 -23.32 15.75 0.26
C LEU A 41 -23.95 16.90 -0.57
N VAL A 42 -23.15 17.56 -1.40
CA VAL A 42 -23.61 18.65 -2.27
C VAL A 42 -24.23 18.07 -3.54
N GLU A 43 -25.44 18.54 -3.86
CA GLU A 43 -26.21 18.18 -5.06
C GLU A 43 -26.35 16.66 -5.23
N VAL A 44 -25.83 16.10 -6.32
CA VAL A 44 -25.87 14.66 -6.63
C VAL A 44 -24.57 13.93 -6.29
N GLY A 45 -23.56 14.65 -5.78
CA GLY A 45 -22.24 14.13 -5.50
C GLY A 45 -21.32 14.03 -6.73
N SER A 46 -20.02 13.79 -6.48
CA SER A 46 -19.03 13.58 -7.56
C SER A 46 -19.05 12.14 -8.09
N GLY A 47 -19.77 11.92 -9.19
CA GLY A 47 -19.90 10.61 -9.87
C GLY A 47 -18.79 10.29 -10.88
N THR A 48 -17.69 11.05 -10.88
CA THR A 48 -16.64 10.99 -11.92
C THR A 48 -15.58 9.89 -11.70
N GLY A 49 -15.60 9.29 -10.50
CA GLY A 49 -14.58 8.37 -10.01
C GLY A 49 -13.28 9.08 -9.61
N TRP A 50 -12.37 8.36 -8.93
CA TRP A 50 -11.17 8.97 -8.32
C TRP A 50 -10.20 9.64 -9.32
N THR A 51 -10.28 9.30 -10.60
CA THR A 51 -9.43 9.85 -11.67
C THR A 51 -9.94 11.17 -12.26
N VAL A 52 -11.23 11.50 -12.05
CA VAL A 52 -11.85 12.77 -12.43
C VAL A 52 -11.61 13.19 -13.91
N TYR A 53 -11.76 12.24 -14.84
CA TYR A 53 -11.48 12.47 -16.26
C TYR A 53 -12.50 13.40 -16.95
N PRO A 54 -12.06 14.41 -17.72
CA PRO A 54 -12.92 15.08 -18.70
C PRO A 54 -13.35 14.12 -19.83
N PRO A 55 -14.51 14.33 -20.49
CA PRO A 55 -15.50 15.40 -20.24
C PRO A 55 -16.47 15.08 -19.09
N LEU A 56 -16.37 13.92 -18.44
CA LEU A 56 -17.29 13.50 -17.38
C LEU A 56 -17.20 14.42 -16.15
N SER A 57 -16.01 14.94 -15.85
CA SER A 57 -15.80 15.97 -14.82
C SER A 57 -16.08 17.40 -15.27
N GLY A 58 -16.45 17.61 -16.54
CA GLY A 58 -16.78 18.93 -17.06
C GLY A 58 -18.24 19.32 -16.83
N ILE A 59 -18.52 20.61 -16.99
CA ILE A 59 -19.84 21.23 -16.75
C ILE A 59 -20.98 20.60 -17.56
N THR A 60 -20.67 20.00 -18.72
CA THR A 60 -21.66 19.32 -19.58
C THR A 60 -22.23 18.07 -18.93
N SER A 61 -21.43 17.37 -18.11
CA SER A 61 -21.82 16.10 -17.48
C SER A 61 -22.11 16.26 -15.99
N HIS A 62 -21.33 17.07 -15.29
CA HIS A 62 -21.54 17.45 -13.90
C HIS A 62 -21.45 18.97 -13.80
N SER A 63 -22.60 19.64 -13.84
CA SER A 63 -22.70 21.11 -13.76
C SER A 63 -22.59 21.66 -12.35
N GLY A 64 -22.57 20.76 -11.36
CA GLY A 64 -22.62 21.06 -9.95
C GLY A 64 -21.27 21.27 -9.28
N GLY A 65 -21.27 21.98 -8.15
CA GLY A 65 -20.06 22.27 -7.34
C GLY A 65 -19.46 21.05 -6.65
N ALA A 66 -20.16 19.91 -6.63
CA ALA A 66 -19.67 18.66 -6.07
C ALA A 66 -18.32 18.21 -6.67
N VAL A 67 -18.15 18.32 -7.99
CA VAL A 67 -16.89 17.92 -8.65
C VAL A 67 -15.74 18.86 -8.27
N ASP A 68 -16.00 20.17 -8.20
CA ASP A 68 -14.99 21.16 -7.80
C ASP A 68 -14.49 20.92 -6.36
N LEU A 69 -15.40 20.59 -5.44
CA LEU A 69 -15.04 20.22 -4.07
C LEU A 69 -14.17 18.97 -4.01
N ALA A 70 -14.49 17.95 -4.81
CA ALA A 70 -13.69 16.73 -4.90
C ALA A 70 -12.30 17.00 -5.49
N ILE A 71 -12.21 17.81 -6.55
CA ILE A 71 -10.94 18.23 -7.16
C ILE A 71 -10.10 19.01 -6.13
N PHE A 72 -10.68 19.99 -5.44
CA PHE A 72 -9.96 20.80 -4.47
C PHE A 72 -9.49 19.96 -3.27
N SER A 73 -10.31 19.01 -2.81
CA SER A 73 -9.91 18.00 -1.83
C SER A 73 -8.65 17.24 -2.27
N LEU A 74 -8.64 16.70 -3.49
CA LEU A 74 -7.51 15.94 -4.03
C LEU A 74 -6.24 16.79 -4.10
N HIS A 75 -6.35 18.07 -4.48
CA HIS A 75 -5.22 19.01 -4.48
C HIS A 75 -4.68 19.22 -3.07
N LEU A 76 -5.53 19.46 -2.06
CA LEU A 76 -5.06 19.64 -0.68
C LEU A 76 -4.40 18.38 -0.12
N SER A 77 -4.95 17.19 -0.37
CA SER A 77 -4.28 15.93 0.00
C SER A 77 -2.97 15.73 -0.75
N GLY A 78 -2.91 16.15 -2.02
CA GLY A 78 -1.71 16.13 -2.84
C GLY A 78 -0.61 17.04 -2.29
N VAL A 79 -0.95 18.27 -1.92
CA VAL A 79 -0.03 19.23 -1.30
C VAL A 79 0.48 18.68 0.04
N SER A 80 -0.41 18.16 0.90
CA SER A 80 -0.01 17.46 2.13
C SER A 80 1.03 16.36 1.83
N SER A 81 0.78 15.55 0.79
CA SER A 81 1.67 14.45 0.44
C SER A 81 3.00 14.85 -0.20
N ILE A 82 3.09 16.01 -0.86
CA ILE A 82 4.33 16.55 -1.42
C ILE A 82 5.19 17.13 -0.30
N LEU A 83 4.57 17.76 0.69
CA LEU A 83 5.27 18.33 1.85
C LEU A 83 5.87 17.26 2.77
N GLU A 84 5.37 16.02 2.70
CA GLU A 84 5.78 14.90 3.56
C GLU A 84 6.34 13.69 2.78
N VAL A 85 6.28 13.73 1.44
CA VAL A 85 6.68 12.69 0.46
C VAL A 85 6.14 11.29 0.81
N TYR A 86 4.84 11.09 0.59
CA TYR A 86 4.24 9.75 0.66
C TYR A 86 4.33 9.01 -0.68
N ILE A 87 5.25 8.05 -0.81
CA ILE A 87 5.11 6.93 -1.77
C ILE A 87 4.59 5.74 -0.98
N LEU A 88 3.30 5.39 -1.12
CA LEU A 88 2.61 4.44 -0.24
C LEU A 88 3.35 3.10 -0.04
N ILE A 89 4.05 2.60 -1.05
CA ILE A 89 4.67 1.28 -1.02
C ILE A 89 6.07 1.24 -0.36
N LEU A 90 6.86 2.32 -0.44
CA LEU A 90 8.25 2.33 0.05
C LEU A 90 8.34 2.20 1.58
N PRO A 91 7.54 2.93 2.40
CA PRO A 91 7.48 2.74 3.85
C PRO A 91 7.02 1.32 4.22
N GLY A 92 6.04 0.77 3.49
CA GLY A 92 5.58 -0.60 3.70
C GLY A 92 6.72 -1.60 3.57
N PHE A 93 7.56 -1.47 2.54
CA PHE A 93 8.73 -2.32 2.42
C PHE A 93 9.77 -2.13 3.54
N GLY A 94 9.94 -0.91 4.06
CA GLY A 94 10.83 -0.62 5.19
C GLY A 94 10.35 -1.30 6.47
N ILE A 95 9.07 -1.14 6.81
CA ILE A 95 8.43 -1.77 7.98
C ILE A 95 8.58 -3.29 7.93
N ILE A 96 8.29 -3.91 6.78
CA ILE A 96 8.44 -5.36 6.61
C ILE A 96 9.89 -5.80 6.83
N SER A 97 10.88 -5.06 6.31
CA SER A 97 12.30 -5.39 6.48
C SER A 97 12.72 -5.38 7.95
N HIS A 98 12.22 -4.41 8.74
CA HIS A 98 12.47 -4.35 10.18
C HIS A 98 11.77 -5.49 10.94
N ILE A 99 10.49 -5.74 10.70
CA ILE A 99 9.73 -6.82 11.35
C ILE A 99 10.43 -8.17 11.13
N VAL A 100 10.79 -8.48 9.89
CA VAL A 100 11.46 -9.74 9.55
C VAL A 100 12.82 -9.84 10.25
N SER A 101 13.62 -8.78 10.25
CA SER A 101 14.93 -8.79 10.90
C SER A 101 14.82 -9.01 12.41
N THR A 102 13.87 -8.35 13.08
CA THR A 102 13.63 -8.49 14.52
C THR A 102 13.20 -9.90 14.89
N PHE A 103 12.16 -10.44 14.25
CA PHE A 103 11.62 -11.75 14.61
C PHE A 103 12.43 -12.95 14.09
N SER A 104 13.35 -12.73 13.14
CA SER A 104 14.29 -13.76 12.71
C SER A 104 15.62 -13.76 13.48
N GLY A 105 15.86 -12.74 14.32
CA GLY A 105 17.13 -12.57 15.03
C GLY A 105 18.34 -12.38 14.10
N LYS A 106 18.12 -11.98 12.84
CA LYS A 106 19.16 -11.88 11.81
C LYS A 106 19.11 -10.51 11.12
N PRO A 107 20.27 -9.97 10.69
CA PRO A 107 20.29 -8.73 9.93
C PRO A 107 19.59 -8.88 8.57
N VAL A 108 19.12 -7.75 8.06
CA VAL A 108 18.50 -7.64 6.74
C VAL A 108 19.48 -8.10 5.65
N PHE A 109 19.18 -9.21 4.99
CA PHE A 109 20.09 -9.87 4.05
C PHE A 109 20.39 -9.01 2.82
N GLY A 110 21.65 -8.61 2.62
CA GLY A 110 22.06 -7.88 1.43
C GLY A 110 21.50 -6.46 1.36
N TYR A 111 21.44 -5.79 2.50
CA TYR A 111 21.05 -4.40 2.71
C TYR A 111 21.28 -3.46 1.50
N LEU A 112 22.51 -3.39 0.96
CA LEU A 112 22.82 -2.51 -0.19
C LEU A 112 21.93 -2.76 -1.41
N GLY A 113 21.66 -4.02 -1.75
CA GLY A 113 20.77 -4.36 -2.86
C GLY A 113 19.31 -3.94 -2.62
N MET A 114 18.85 -3.98 -1.36
CA MET A 114 17.52 -3.46 -1.00
C MET A 114 17.46 -1.94 -1.07
N VAL A 115 18.52 -1.25 -0.65
CA VAL A 115 18.65 0.20 -0.77
C VAL A 115 18.64 0.63 -2.22
N TYR A 116 19.48 0.02 -3.07
CA TYR A 116 19.51 0.31 -4.50
C TYR A 116 18.19 -0.01 -5.18
N ALA A 117 17.52 -1.11 -4.82
CA ALA A 117 16.18 -1.41 -5.35
C ALA A 117 15.15 -0.33 -4.98
N MET A 118 15.18 0.21 -3.76
CA MET A 118 14.28 1.30 -3.36
C MET A 118 14.55 2.59 -4.12
N ILE A 119 15.82 2.95 -4.30
CA ILE A 119 16.22 4.11 -5.09
C ILE A 119 15.77 3.94 -6.54
N SER A 120 16.01 2.76 -7.13
CA SER A 120 15.59 2.44 -8.49
C SER A 120 14.06 2.53 -8.65
N ILE A 121 13.27 2.00 -7.72
CA ILE A 121 11.79 2.13 -7.76
C ILE A 121 11.38 3.60 -7.70
N GLY A 122 11.99 4.39 -6.81
CA GLY A 122 11.70 5.82 -6.70
C GLY A 122 11.98 6.59 -7.99
N VAL A 123 13.12 6.31 -8.64
CA VAL A 123 13.50 6.98 -9.90
C VAL A 123 12.67 6.49 -11.08
N LEU A 124 12.54 5.17 -11.26
CA LEU A 124 11.78 4.59 -12.37
C LEU A 124 10.30 4.92 -12.31
N GLY A 125 9.74 5.17 -11.12
CA GLY A 125 8.34 5.59 -10.94
C GLY A 125 7.99 6.85 -11.74
N PHE A 126 8.93 7.79 -11.92
CA PHE A 126 8.73 8.99 -12.72
C PHE A 126 8.74 8.74 -14.23
N LEU A 127 9.15 7.56 -14.68
CA LEU A 127 9.35 7.23 -16.10
C LEU A 127 8.25 6.31 -16.67
N VAL A 128 7.24 5.95 -15.87
CA VAL A 128 6.27 4.93 -16.28
C VAL A 128 4.83 5.42 -16.42
N TRP A 129 4.48 6.63 -15.99
CA TRP A 129 3.10 7.10 -15.82
C TRP A 129 2.13 6.81 -16.98
N ALA A 130 2.60 6.84 -18.24
CA ALA A 130 1.73 6.68 -19.41
C ALA A 130 1.16 5.26 -19.58
N HIS A 131 1.66 4.26 -18.85
CA HIS A 131 1.08 2.90 -18.89
C HIS A 131 -0.38 2.83 -18.44
N HIS A 132 -0.88 3.85 -17.74
CA HIS A 132 -2.30 3.97 -17.38
C HIS A 132 -3.20 4.45 -18.53
N MET A 133 -2.62 4.90 -19.64
CA MET A 133 -3.34 5.59 -20.72
C MET A 133 -2.98 5.06 -22.13
N PHE A 134 -2.55 3.80 -22.25
CA PHE A 134 -2.18 3.22 -23.55
C PHE A 134 -3.27 3.24 -24.63
N THR A 135 -4.53 3.35 -24.21
CA THR A 135 -5.69 3.33 -25.11
C THR A 135 -6.08 4.73 -25.62
N VAL A 136 -5.41 5.81 -25.20
CA VAL A 136 -5.77 7.18 -25.62
C VAL A 136 -5.24 7.57 -27.01
N GLY A 137 -4.71 6.61 -27.77
CA GLY A 137 -4.18 6.84 -29.12
C GLY A 137 -2.71 7.23 -29.17
N LEU A 138 -1.90 6.80 -28.19
CA LEU A 138 -0.44 6.94 -28.24
C LEU A 138 0.14 6.17 -29.44
N ASP A 139 1.21 6.70 -30.04
CA ASP A 139 1.93 6.04 -31.12
C ASP A 139 2.56 4.71 -30.64
N VAL A 140 2.97 3.87 -31.60
CA VAL A 140 3.51 2.52 -31.30
C VAL A 140 4.81 2.61 -30.50
N ASP A 141 5.69 3.55 -30.84
CA ASP A 141 7.02 3.66 -30.24
C ASP A 141 6.94 4.14 -28.79
N THR A 142 6.08 5.14 -28.52
CA THR A 142 5.78 5.61 -27.16
C THR A 142 5.20 4.48 -26.31
N ARG A 143 4.24 3.71 -26.83
CA ARG A 143 3.67 2.56 -26.08
C ARG A 143 4.73 1.49 -25.82
N ALA A 144 5.58 1.19 -26.79
CA ALA A 144 6.66 0.23 -26.63
C ALA A 144 7.65 0.68 -25.54
N TYR A 145 8.06 1.95 -25.55
CA TYR A 145 8.92 2.53 -24.52
C TYR A 145 8.31 2.37 -23.12
N PHE A 146 7.07 2.83 -22.91
CA PHE A 146 6.43 2.78 -21.59
C PHE A 146 6.10 1.34 -21.15
N THR A 147 5.85 0.43 -22.09
CA THR A 147 5.69 -1.00 -21.79
C THR A 147 7.00 -1.56 -21.24
N ALA A 148 8.12 -1.33 -21.93
CA ALA A 148 9.44 -1.77 -21.49
C ALA A 148 9.84 -1.13 -20.16
N ALA A 149 9.66 0.19 -20.01
CA ALA A 149 9.96 0.92 -18.78
C ALA A 149 9.16 0.37 -17.57
N THR A 150 7.88 0.04 -17.77
CA THR A 150 7.04 -0.53 -16.72
C THR A 150 7.47 -1.96 -16.35
N MET A 151 7.83 -2.79 -17.34
CA MET A 151 8.36 -4.12 -17.09
C MET A 151 9.69 -4.09 -16.32
N ILE A 152 10.55 -3.08 -16.56
CA ILE A 152 11.81 -2.91 -15.84
C ILE A 152 11.61 -2.72 -14.33
N ILE A 153 10.50 -2.09 -13.88
CA ILE A 153 10.19 -1.93 -12.44
C ILE A 153 10.00 -3.29 -11.74
N ALA A 154 9.65 -4.35 -12.47
CA ALA A 154 9.56 -5.69 -11.90
C ALA A 154 10.92 -6.21 -11.42
N VAL A 155 12.05 -5.73 -11.97
CA VAL A 155 13.40 -6.15 -11.54
C VAL A 155 13.74 -5.68 -10.12
N PRO A 156 13.74 -4.37 -9.79
CA PRO A 156 14.02 -3.94 -8.42
C PRO A 156 12.93 -4.40 -7.44
N THR A 157 11.67 -4.47 -7.86
CA THR A 157 10.59 -5.06 -7.04
C THR A 157 10.87 -6.54 -6.75
N GLY A 158 11.31 -7.29 -7.76
CA GLY A 158 11.74 -8.67 -7.63
C GLY A 158 12.98 -8.82 -6.75
N ILE A 159 13.94 -7.91 -6.77
CA ILE A 159 15.06 -7.92 -5.81
C ILE A 159 14.56 -7.73 -4.37
N LYS A 160 13.43 -7.04 -4.14
CA LYS A 160 12.82 -6.92 -2.81
C LYS A 160 12.01 -8.16 -2.42
N ILE A 161 11.24 -8.74 -3.34
CA ILE A 161 10.34 -9.89 -3.10
C ILE A 161 11.09 -11.23 -3.24
N PHE A 162 11.76 -11.44 -4.37
CA PHE A 162 12.50 -12.66 -4.75
C PHE A 162 13.93 -12.72 -4.21
N ARG A 163 14.35 -11.77 -3.37
CA ARG A 163 15.30 -12.15 -2.32
C ARG A 163 14.62 -13.00 -1.23
N GLY A 164 13.93 -14.06 -1.65
CA GLY A 164 13.65 -15.27 -0.89
C GLY A 164 14.95 -16.03 -0.60
N LEU A 165 15.98 -15.34 -0.12
CA LEU A 165 17.27 -15.93 0.26
C LEU A 165 17.18 -16.71 1.56
N THR A 166 16.11 -16.55 2.34
CA THR A 166 15.77 -17.55 3.36
C THR A 166 15.58 -18.93 2.75
N GLY A 167 14.99 -19.04 1.54
CA GLY A 167 14.88 -20.28 0.78
C GLY A 167 16.20 -20.75 0.17
N ILE A 168 17.06 -19.83 -0.32
CA ILE A 168 18.41 -20.18 -0.80
C ILE A 168 19.32 -20.63 0.35
N VAL A 169 19.17 -20.03 1.53
CA VAL A 169 19.85 -20.46 2.76
C VAL A 169 19.34 -21.82 3.23
N LEU A 170 18.04 -22.09 3.16
CA LEU A 170 17.45 -23.41 3.41
C LEU A 170 17.80 -24.43 2.30
N ALA A 171 18.12 -23.99 1.09
CA ALA A 171 18.63 -24.85 0.03
C ALA A 171 20.10 -25.26 0.25
N ASN A 172 20.80 -24.66 1.22
CA ASN A 172 22.14 -25.07 1.63
C ASN A 172 22.05 -26.13 2.75
N SER A 173 22.46 -27.35 2.45
CA SER A 173 22.39 -28.48 3.39
C SER A 173 23.21 -28.29 4.68
N GLY A 174 24.31 -27.54 4.63
CA GLY A 174 25.13 -27.25 5.81
C GLY A 174 24.48 -26.25 6.76
N LEU A 175 23.76 -25.26 6.22
CA LEU A 175 22.99 -24.29 7.01
C LEU A 175 21.65 -24.85 7.46
N ASP A 176 21.03 -25.76 6.69
CA ASP A 176 19.76 -26.38 7.07
C ASP A 176 19.91 -27.18 8.38
N ILE A 177 21.04 -27.85 8.62
CA ILE A 177 21.31 -28.51 9.92
C ILE A 177 21.12 -27.55 11.12
N ALA A 178 21.47 -26.27 10.95
CA ALA A 178 21.33 -25.26 12.00
C ALA A 178 19.97 -24.54 12.01
N LEU A 179 19.17 -24.65 10.95
CA LEU A 179 17.95 -23.87 10.75
C LEU A 179 16.69 -24.73 10.67
N HIS A 180 16.82 -26.05 10.51
CA HIS A 180 15.74 -27.01 10.50
C HIS A 180 14.92 -26.94 11.80
N ASP A 181 13.59 -27.04 11.68
CA ASP A 181 12.62 -26.92 12.80
C ASP A 181 12.71 -25.62 13.62
N THR A 182 13.36 -24.58 13.10
CA THR A 182 13.37 -23.26 13.73
C THR A 182 12.29 -22.35 13.16
N TYR A 183 11.98 -21.28 13.91
CA TYR A 183 11.12 -20.19 13.40
C TYR A 183 11.64 -19.53 12.12
N TYR A 184 12.92 -19.74 11.74
CA TYR A 184 13.44 -19.28 10.46
C TYR A 184 12.75 -19.96 9.26
N VAL A 185 12.47 -21.27 9.37
CA VAL A 185 11.73 -22.03 8.35
C VAL A 185 10.28 -21.57 8.29
N VAL A 186 9.64 -21.40 9.45
CA VAL A 186 8.26 -20.89 9.56
C VAL A 186 8.15 -19.50 8.94
N ALA A 187 9.07 -18.59 9.26
CA ALA A 187 9.12 -17.25 8.71
C ALA A 187 9.35 -17.26 7.19
N HIS A 188 10.23 -18.12 6.66
CA HIS A 188 10.42 -18.30 5.22
C HIS A 188 9.12 -18.70 4.51
N PHE A 189 8.47 -19.78 4.97
CA PHE A 189 7.25 -20.29 4.36
C PHE A 189 6.11 -19.27 4.45
N HIS A 190 5.90 -18.63 5.60
CA HIS A 190 4.86 -17.61 5.72
C HIS A 190 5.16 -16.37 4.88
N TYR A 191 6.43 -15.99 4.70
CA TYR A 191 6.78 -14.86 3.83
C TYR A 191 6.43 -15.11 2.36
N VAL A 192 6.74 -16.30 1.84
CA VAL A 192 6.48 -16.66 0.44
C VAL A 192 5.00 -17.03 0.21
N LEU A 193 4.40 -17.84 1.10
CA LEU A 193 3.01 -18.28 0.96
C LEU A 193 1.99 -17.23 1.40
N SER A 194 2.14 -16.60 2.57
CA SER A 194 1.05 -15.76 3.09
C SER A 194 0.87 -14.46 2.30
N MET A 195 1.96 -13.79 1.90
CA MET A 195 1.85 -12.58 1.08
C MET A 195 1.78 -12.92 -0.41
N GLY A 196 2.66 -13.79 -0.91
CA GLY A 196 2.67 -14.15 -2.33
C GLY A 196 1.38 -14.85 -2.77
N ALA A 197 0.93 -15.86 -2.05
CA ALA A 197 -0.26 -16.62 -2.44
C ALA A 197 -1.56 -15.84 -2.23
N VAL A 198 -1.70 -15.07 -1.15
CA VAL A 198 -2.92 -14.26 -0.93
C VAL A 198 -3.04 -13.17 -2.00
N PHE A 199 -1.97 -12.39 -2.25
CA PHE A 199 -2.00 -11.39 -3.32
C PHE A 199 -2.20 -12.01 -4.70
N ALA A 200 -1.57 -13.16 -4.99
CA ALA A 200 -1.76 -13.86 -6.26
C ALA A 200 -3.18 -14.43 -6.42
N LEU A 201 -3.81 -14.92 -5.35
CA LEU A 201 -5.19 -15.40 -5.37
C LEU A 201 -6.17 -14.23 -5.62
N PHE A 202 -6.01 -13.11 -4.93
CA PHE A 202 -6.83 -11.92 -5.18
C PHE A 202 -6.59 -11.36 -6.58
N ALA A 203 -5.34 -11.20 -7.01
CA ALA A 203 -5.00 -10.72 -8.33
C ALA A 203 -5.52 -11.67 -9.43
N GLY A 204 -5.33 -12.98 -9.27
CA GLY A 204 -5.82 -14.00 -10.20
C GLY A 204 -7.34 -14.03 -10.30
N PHE A 205 -8.04 -13.92 -9.17
CA PHE A 205 -9.50 -13.86 -9.16
C PHE A 205 -10.03 -12.63 -9.91
N TYR A 206 -9.55 -11.42 -9.57
CA TYR A 206 -10.01 -10.20 -10.24
C TYR A 206 -9.54 -10.10 -11.69
N TYR A 207 -8.37 -10.65 -12.03
CA TYR A 207 -7.92 -10.79 -13.41
C TYR A 207 -8.86 -11.71 -14.20
N TRP A 208 -9.21 -12.86 -13.64
CA TRP A 208 -10.12 -13.82 -14.28
C TRP A 208 -11.52 -13.24 -14.51
N VAL A 209 -12.10 -12.60 -13.50
CA VAL A 209 -13.40 -11.94 -13.60
C VAL A 209 -13.35 -10.81 -14.64
N GLY A 210 -12.27 -10.02 -14.67
CA GLY A 210 -12.06 -9.03 -15.73
C GLY A 210 -11.94 -9.63 -17.12
N LEU A 211 -11.20 -10.73 -17.27
CA LEU A 211 -11.03 -11.46 -18.55
C LEU A 211 -12.36 -12.06 -19.05
N SER A 212 -13.23 -12.47 -18.13
CA SER A 212 -14.59 -12.92 -18.46
C SER A 212 -15.49 -11.80 -18.99
N GLY A 213 -15.00 -10.56 -19.03
CA GLY A 213 -15.67 -9.40 -19.62
C GLY A 213 -16.42 -8.51 -18.64
N MET A 214 -16.32 -8.76 -17.32
CA MET A 214 -17.03 -7.96 -16.32
C MET A 214 -16.47 -6.51 -16.31
N PRO A 215 -17.29 -5.50 -16.64
CA PRO A 215 -16.84 -4.11 -16.70
C PRO A 215 -16.73 -3.48 -15.31
N ARG A 216 -15.83 -2.51 -15.15
CA ARG A 216 -15.69 -1.72 -13.92
C ARG A 216 -16.71 -0.58 -13.89
N ARG A 217 -17.11 -0.16 -12.68
CA ARG A 217 -17.99 1.00 -12.41
C ARG A 217 -19.40 0.89 -13.02
N ILE A 218 -19.92 -0.33 -13.16
CA ILE A 218 -21.30 -0.58 -13.59
C ILE A 218 -22.10 -1.09 -12.38
N PRO A 219 -23.19 -0.42 -11.96
CA PRO A 219 -24.00 -0.84 -10.82
C PRO A 219 -24.76 -2.15 -11.03
N ASP A 220 -25.13 -2.46 -12.27
CA ASP A 220 -25.91 -3.65 -12.64
C ASP A 220 -25.27 -4.35 -13.84
N TYR A 221 -25.18 -5.67 -13.81
CA TYR A 221 -24.44 -6.45 -14.79
C TYR A 221 -25.21 -7.74 -15.14
N PRO A 222 -24.93 -8.36 -16.29
CA PRO A 222 -25.62 -9.57 -16.70
C PRO A 222 -25.53 -10.69 -15.64
N ASP A 223 -26.61 -11.44 -15.47
CA ASP A 223 -26.75 -12.53 -14.48
C ASP A 223 -25.61 -13.57 -14.53
N ALA A 224 -24.94 -13.70 -15.69
CA ALA A 224 -23.75 -14.52 -15.86
C ALA A 224 -22.60 -14.20 -14.87
N TYR A 225 -22.52 -12.98 -14.35
CA TYR A 225 -21.51 -12.58 -13.37
C TYR A 225 -22.01 -12.61 -11.91
N ALA A 226 -23.29 -12.93 -11.67
CA ALA A 226 -23.90 -12.89 -10.33
C ALA A 226 -23.19 -13.79 -9.33
N GLY A 227 -22.78 -15.01 -9.73
CA GLY A 227 -22.04 -15.93 -8.87
C GLY A 227 -20.67 -15.38 -8.44
N TRP A 228 -19.92 -14.80 -9.38
CA TRP A 228 -18.60 -14.21 -9.08
C TRP A 228 -18.72 -12.98 -8.19
N ASN A 229 -19.74 -12.15 -8.42
CA ASN A 229 -20.00 -11.02 -7.57
C ASN A 229 -20.42 -11.45 -6.16
N ALA A 230 -21.29 -12.46 -6.02
CA ALA A 230 -21.70 -12.99 -4.73
C ALA A 230 -20.51 -13.51 -3.90
N LEU A 231 -19.56 -14.21 -4.55
CA LEU A 231 -18.33 -14.67 -3.90
C LEU A 231 -17.46 -13.48 -3.43
N SER A 232 -17.29 -12.46 -4.28
CA SER A 232 -16.56 -11.24 -3.92
C SER A 232 -17.22 -10.51 -2.74
N SER A 233 -18.56 -10.38 -2.76
CA SER A 233 -19.35 -9.78 -1.69
C SER A 233 -19.19 -10.56 -0.38
N PHE A 234 -19.20 -11.89 -0.42
CA PHE A 234 -18.93 -12.72 0.76
C PHE A 234 -17.52 -12.46 1.33
N GLY A 235 -16.50 -12.40 0.48
CA GLY A 235 -15.14 -12.04 0.88
C GLY A 235 -15.04 -10.64 1.52
N SER A 236 -15.85 -9.69 1.06
CA SER A 236 -15.91 -8.35 1.66
C SER A 236 -16.45 -8.38 3.09
N TYR A 237 -17.45 -9.22 3.38
CA TYR A 237 -17.97 -9.38 4.75
C TYR A 237 -16.94 -9.97 5.71
N ILE A 238 -16.11 -10.91 5.25
CA ILE A 238 -14.98 -11.43 6.05
C ILE A 238 -14.02 -10.29 6.42
N SER A 239 -13.75 -9.38 5.49
CA SER A 239 -12.89 -8.21 5.74
C SER A 239 -13.50 -7.28 6.79
N VAL A 240 -14.83 -7.09 6.78
CA VAL A 240 -15.56 -6.33 7.82
C VAL A 240 -15.41 -7.00 9.19
N VAL A 241 -15.54 -8.33 9.27
CA VAL A 241 -15.30 -9.07 10.53
C VAL A 241 -13.87 -8.84 11.03
N GLY A 242 -12.87 -8.88 10.13
CA GLY A 242 -11.48 -8.57 10.47
C GLY A 242 -11.29 -7.15 11.04
N ILE A 243 -11.95 -6.16 10.44
CA ILE A 243 -11.94 -4.77 10.94
C ILE A 243 -12.60 -4.68 12.32
N CYS A 244 -13.74 -5.36 12.53
CA CYS A 244 -14.38 -5.41 13.84
C CYS A 244 -13.47 -6.05 14.90
N CYS A 245 -12.82 -7.18 14.58
CA CYS A 245 -11.85 -7.81 15.46
C CYS A 245 -10.69 -6.87 15.82
N PHE A 246 -10.17 -6.10 14.86
CA PHE A 246 -9.14 -5.09 15.11
C PHE A 246 -9.61 -4.07 16.17
N PHE A 247 -10.81 -3.50 16.02
CA PHE A 247 -11.33 -2.54 17.00
C PHE A 247 -11.59 -3.18 18.37
N VAL A 248 -12.04 -4.43 18.43
CA VAL A 248 -12.16 -5.17 19.70
C VAL A 248 -10.80 -5.27 20.40
N VAL A 249 -9.74 -5.64 19.68
CA VAL A 249 -8.38 -5.70 20.23
C VAL A 249 -7.92 -4.33 20.73
N VAL A 250 -8.18 -3.26 19.97
CA VAL A 250 -7.86 -1.88 20.39
C VAL A 250 -8.61 -1.52 21.67
N THR A 251 -9.92 -1.77 21.73
CA THR A 251 -10.73 -1.47 22.91
C THR A 251 -10.25 -2.25 24.13
N ILE A 252 -9.97 -3.55 24.00
CA ILE A 252 -9.40 -4.37 25.08
C ILE A 252 -8.05 -3.80 25.51
N THR A 253 -7.19 -3.45 24.57
CA THR A 253 -5.85 -2.91 24.88
C THR A 253 -5.92 -1.58 25.63
N LEU A 254 -6.85 -0.69 25.25
CA LEU A 254 -7.03 0.62 25.89
C LEU A 254 -7.79 0.56 27.23
N SER A 255 -8.72 -0.38 27.38
CA SER A 255 -9.63 -0.48 28.55
C SER A 255 -9.20 -1.51 29.59
N SER A 256 -8.40 -2.51 29.21
CA SER A 256 -7.92 -3.50 30.18
C SER A 256 -7.04 -2.81 31.22
N GLY A 257 -7.47 -2.84 32.48
CA GLY A 257 -6.72 -2.29 33.62
C GLY A 257 -5.35 -2.93 33.86
N ASN A 258 -4.97 -3.91 33.03
CA ASN A 258 -3.69 -4.59 33.02
C ASN A 258 -2.64 -3.73 32.28
N LYS A 259 -2.37 -2.53 32.82
CA LYS A 259 -1.40 -1.55 32.29
C LYS A 259 0.05 -2.00 32.50
N LYS A 260 0.40 -3.23 32.13
CA LYS A 260 1.80 -3.64 32.03
C LYS A 260 2.40 -2.87 30.86
N LYS A 261 3.05 -1.74 31.15
CA LYS A 261 3.91 -1.06 30.18
C LYS A 261 4.90 -2.09 29.67
N CYS A 262 4.95 -2.29 28.36
CA CYS A 262 5.98 -3.11 27.76
C CYS A 262 7.36 -2.51 28.06
N ALA A 263 8.39 -3.35 28.12
CA ALA A 263 9.75 -2.86 28.23
C ALA A 263 10.07 -1.95 27.02
N PRO A 264 11.00 -0.97 27.14
CA PRO A 264 11.36 -0.08 26.03
C PRO A 264 11.76 -0.81 24.74
N SER A 265 12.35 -2.01 24.88
CA SER A 265 12.58 -2.93 23.76
C SER A 265 12.01 -4.31 24.09
N PRO A 266 10.72 -4.55 23.81
CA PRO A 266 10.05 -5.79 24.18
C PRO A 266 10.44 -6.98 23.28
N TRP A 267 11.12 -6.69 22.16
CA TRP A 267 11.49 -7.67 21.13
C TRP A 267 13.01 -7.71 20.89
N ALA A 268 13.82 -7.01 21.70
CA ALA A 268 15.27 -7.18 21.64
C ALA A 268 15.66 -8.52 22.26
N HIS A 269 16.44 -9.28 21.51
CA HIS A 269 17.14 -10.47 21.98
C HIS A 269 18.55 -10.09 22.41
#